data_AF-A0A919QEH2-F1
#
_entry.id   AF-A0A919QEH2-F1
#
_cell.length_a   1.000
_cell.length_b   1.000
_cell.length_c   1.000
_cell.angle_alpha   90.00
_cell.angle_beta   90.00
_cell.angle_gamma   90.00
#
_symmetry.space_group_name_H-M   'P 1'
#
loop_
_entity.id
_entity.type
_entity.pdbx_description
1 polymer ?
#
loop_
_entity_poly.entity_id
_entity_poly.type
_entity_poly.pdbx_seq_one_letter_code
_entity_poly.pdbx_strand_id
1 'polypeptide(L)'
;MNRSLVGCMAALVLVYLAGAAIAVDHGLSETFLDAVGPNGRLSAPIPMIVLQVVAVGLAVSSRRGVALTGSAVVTLACAVAVISGFFDGGYADTRLTAFERVYQFTVIGGIVALGALGLITFVHRLRAGRDAALTV
;
A
#
# COMPACT_ATOMS: atom_id res chain seq x y z
N MET A 1 -16.23 -3.07 -5.76
CA MET A 1 -15.29 -2.23 -4.99
C MET A 1 -14.60 -3.01 -3.88
N ASN A 2 -15.32 -3.50 -2.86
CA ASN A 2 -14.69 -4.10 -1.66
C ASN A 2 -13.79 -5.31 -1.99
N ARG A 3 -14.22 -6.21 -2.88
CA ARG A 3 -13.42 -7.36 -3.33
C ARG A 3 -12.13 -6.94 -4.04
N SER A 4 -12.17 -5.86 -4.84
CA SER A 4 -11.00 -5.33 -5.54
C SER A 4 -9.97 -4.74 -4.58
N LEU A 5 -10.44 -4.05 -3.53
CA LEU A 5 -9.58 -3.42 -2.53
C LEU A 5 -8.86 -4.48 -1.66
N VAL A 6 -9.60 -5.51 -1.21
CA VAL A 6 -9.03 -6.64 -0.48
C VAL A 6 -8.09 -7.47 -1.35
N GLY A 7 -8.48 -7.76 -2.60
CA GLY A 7 -7.64 -8.50 -3.54
C GLY A 7 -6.34 -7.76 -3.87
N CYS A 8 -6.41 -6.45 -4.08
CA CYS A 8 -5.24 -5.61 -4.30
C CYS A 8 -4.31 -5.59 -3.07
N MET A 9 -4.87 -5.44 -1.86
CA MET A 9 -4.08 -5.51 -0.62
C MET A 9 -3.40 -6.87 -0.46
N ALA A 10 -4.13 -7.98 -0.69
CA ALA A 10 -3.58 -9.32 -0.59
C ALA A 10 -2.44 -9.54 -1.60
N ALA A 11 -2.63 -9.12 -2.85
CA ALA A 11 -1.59 -9.17 -3.87
C ALA A 11 -0.36 -8.33 -3.46
N LEU A 12 -0.58 -7.12 -2.93
CA LEU A 12 0.51 -6.25 -2.49
C LEU A 12 1.29 -6.84 -1.32
N VAL A 13 0.62 -7.49 -0.35
CA VAL A 13 1.30 -8.24 0.71
C VAL A 13 2.17 -9.36 0.15
N LEU A 14 1.67 -10.13 -0.82
CA LEU A 14 2.47 -11.17 -1.47
C LEU A 14 3.69 -10.59 -2.19
N VAL A 15 3.54 -9.45 -2.85
CA VAL A 15 4.65 -8.72 -3.48
C VAL A 15 5.67 -8.24 -2.42
N TYR A 16 5.23 -7.77 -1.25
CA TYR A 16 6.17 -7.42 -0.17
C TYR A 16 6.95 -8.64 0.33
N LEU A 17 6.27 -9.77 0.56
CA LEU A 17 6.91 -10.99 1.04
C LEU A 17 7.91 -11.55 0.02
N ALA A 18 7.54 -11.58 -1.27
CA ALA A 18 8.44 -11.99 -2.33
C ALA A 18 9.63 -11.03 -2.49
N GLY A 19 9.41 -9.72 -2.33
CA GLY A 19 10.47 -8.72 -2.37
C GLY A 19 11.46 -8.88 -1.22
N ALA A 20 10.97 -9.19 -0.02
CA ALA A 20 11.82 -9.50 1.13
C ALA A 20 12.64 -10.77 0.92
N ALA A 21 12.05 -11.83 0.33
CA ALA A 21 12.77 -13.04 -0.01
C ALA A 21 13.88 -12.79 -1.05
N ILE A 22 13.57 -12.03 -2.11
CA ILE A 22 14.55 -11.62 -3.14
C ILE A 22 15.68 -10.81 -2.50
N ALA A 23 15.37 -9.88 -1.61
CA ALA A 23 16.38 -9.05 -0.94
C ALA A 23 17.36 -9.88 -0.10
N VAL A 24 16.89 -10.93 0.58
CA VAL A 24 17.77 -11.84 1.33
C VAL A 24 18.59 -12.70 0.38
N ASP A 25 17.97 -13.29 -0.64
CA ASP A 25 18.63 -14.17 -1.60
C ASP A 25 19.76 -13.46 -2.38
N HIS A 26 19.53 -12.20 -2.76
CA HIS A 26 20.49 -11.38 -3.48
C HIS A 26 21.50 -10.66 -2.55
N GLY A 27 21.45 -10.87 -1.23
CA GLY A 27 22.36 -10.25 -0.27
C GLY A 27 22.15 -8.74 -0.06
N LEU A 28 20.98 -8.21 -0.42
CA LEU A 28 20.59 -6.82 -0.11
C LEU A 28 20.20 -6.65 1.37
N SER A 29 19.91 -7.75 2.07
CA SER A 29 19.54 -7.77 3.49
C SER A 29 20.05 -9.05 4.14
N GLU A 30 20.57 -8.95 5.37
CA GLU A 30 21.11 -10.11 6.09
C GLU A 30 20.01 -11.08 6.52
N THR A 31 18.87 -10.54 6.97
CA THR A 31 17.71 -11.34 7.38
C THR A 31 16.43 -10.89 6.71
N PHE A 32 15.43 -11.78 6.73
CA PHE A 32 14.10 -11.43 6.24
C PHE A 32 13.48 -10.26 7.02
N LEU A 33 13.75 -10.17 8.34
CA LEU A 33 13.25 -9.07 9.17
C LEU A 33 13.89 -7.73 8.79
N ASP A 34 15.17 -7.73 8.42
CA ASP A 34 15.83 -6.52 7.91
C ASP A 34 15.24 -6.08 6.57
N ALA A 35 14.91 -7.06 5.72
CA ALA A 35 14.31 -6.83 4.41
C ALA A 35 12.89 -6.23 4.49
N VAL A 36 12.16 -6.49 5.58
CA VAL A 36 10.86 -5.84 5.90
C VAL A 36 11.00 -4.78 7.00
N GLY A 37 12.22 -4.32 7.25
CA GLY A 37 12.54 -3.25 8.19
C GLY A 37 12.59 -1.87 7.52
N PRO A 38 12.97 -0.82 8.26
CA PRO A 38 13.06 0.55 7.73
C PRO A 38 14.05 0.71 6.57
N ASN A 39 15.02 -0.21 6.44
CA ASN A 39 16.05 -0.18 5.40
C ASN A 39 15.73 -1.09 4.20
N GLY A 40 14.59 -1.80 4.23
CA GLY A 40 14.17 -2.69 3.16
C GLY A 40 13.98 -1.95 1.84
N ARG A 41 14.61 -2.42 0.76
CA ARG A 41 14.56 -1.76 -0.56
C ARG A 41 13.51 -2.34 -1.52
N LEU A 42 13.11 -3.59 -1.29
CA LEU A 42 12.15 -4.32 -2.15
C LEU A 42 10.85 -4.69 -1.44
N SER A 43 10.68 -4.28 -0.18
CA SER A 43 9.46 -4.48 0.60
C SER A 43 9.16 -3.22 1.42
N ALA A 44 7.89 -3.00 1.73
CA ALA A 44 7.50 -2.01 2.72
C ALA A 44 7.85 -2.50 4.15
N PRO A 45 8.08 -1.57 5.09
CA PRO A 45 8.34 -1.94 6.48
C PRO A 45 7.08 -2.52 7.16
N ILE A 46 7.22 -3.50 8.05
CA ILE A 46 6.10 -4.19 8.72
C ILE A 46 5.03 -3.21 9.27
N PRO A 47 5.37 -2.13 10.01
CA PRO A 47 4.36 -1.22 10.55
C PRO A 47 3.47 -0.61 9.46
N MET A 48 4.04 -0.34 8.27
CA MET A 48 3.31 0.20 7.14
C MET A 48 2.36 -0.84 6.54
N ILE A 49 2.81 -2.08 6.38
CA ILE A 49 1.99 -3.17 5.87
C ILE A 49 0.78 -3.38 6.81
N VAL A 50 1.03 -3.45 8.12
CA VAL A 50 -0.02 -3.59 9.14
C VAL A 50 -1.02 -2.44 9.06
N LEU A 51 -0.54 -1.20 8.98
CA LEU A 51 -1.40 -0.01 8.84
C LEU A 51 -2.29 -0.10 7.61
N GLN A 52 -1.73 -0.47 6.45
CA GLN A 52 -2.49 -0.63 5.21
C GLN A 52 -3.54 -1.73 5.34
N VAL A 53 -3.19 -2.91 5.88
CA VAL A 53 -4.14 -4.01 6.09
C VAL A 53 -5.31 -3.58 6.98
N VAL A 54 -5.02 -2.95 8.12
CA VAL A 54 -6.06 -2.46 9.04
C VAL A 54 -6.94 -1.40 8.35
N ALA A 55 -6.33 -0.43 7.67
CA ALA A 55 -7.06 0.61 6.96
C ALA A 55 -7.99 0.05 5.87
N VAL A 56 -7.52 -0.95 5.12
CA VAL A 56 -8.32 -1.69 4.14
C VAL A 56 -9.49 -2.42 4.82
N GLY A 57 -9.24 -3.08 5.95
CA GLY A 57 -10.28 -3.72 6.76
C GLY A 57 -11.37 -2.73 7.22
N LEU A 58 -10.95 -1.54 7.66
CA LEU A 58 -11.89 -0.46 8.00
C LEU A 58 -12.65 0.05 6.76
N ALA A 59 -11.97 0.20 5.62
CA ALA A 59 -12.54 0.70 4.37
C ALA A 59 -13.68 -0.17 3.81
N VAL A 60 -13.64 -1.49 4.07
CA VAL A 60 -14.68 -2.43 3.63
C VAL A 60 -15.84 -2.59 4.63
N SER A 61 -15.83 -1.85 5.74
CA SER A 61 -16.89 -1.89 6.75
C SER A 61 -18.26 -1.53 6.20
N SER A 62 -19.31 -2.07 6.81
CA SER A 62 -20.71 -1.72 6.54
C SER A 62 -21.07 -0.33 7.11
N ARG A 63 -20.39 0.11 8.17
CA ARG A 63 -20.63 1.41 8.81
C ARG A 63 -19.99 2.53 7.98
N ARG A 64 -20.80 3.44 7.46
CA ARG A 64 -20.35 4.54 6.55
C ARG A 64 -19.18 5.33 7.11
N GLY A 65 -19.26 5.78 8.37
CA GLY A 65 -18.19 6.57 8.99
C GLY A 65 -16.86 5.80 9.05
N VAL A 66 -16.90 4.53 9.45
CA VAL A 66 -15.71 3.66 9.52
C VAL A 66 -15.11 3.43 8.13
N ALA A 67 -15.97 3.16 7.13
CA ALA A 67 -15.52 2.95 5.75
C ALA A 67 -14.87 4.21 5.16
N LEU A 68 -15.40 5.40 5.44
CA LEU A 68 -14.80 6.67 5.02
C LEU A 68 -13.43 6.88 5.66
N THR A 69 -13.32 6.70 6.98
CA THR A 69 -12.03 6.82 7.69
C THR A 69 -11.02 5.82 7.14
N GLY A 70 -11.37 4.55 7.01
CA GLY A 70 -10.47 3.53 6.45
C GLY A 70 -10.00 3.85 5.04
N SER A 71 -10.91 4.31 4.18
CA SER A 71 -10.60 4.68 2.78
C SER A 71 -9.69 5.91 2.70
N ALA A 72 -9.89 6.90 3.58
CA ALA A 72 -9.01 8.06 3.67
C ALA A 72 -7.62 7.66 4.18
N VAL A 73 -7.55 6.87 5.25
CA VAL A 73 -6.29 6.42 5.85
C VAL A 73 -5.46 5.61 4.86
N VAL A 74 -6.05 4.63 4.14
CA VAL A 74 -5.29 3.85 3.16
C VAL A 74 -4.77 4.73 2.02
N THR A 75 -5.56 5.68 1.54
CA THR A 75 -5.16 6.62 0.49
C THR A 75 -3.97 7.47 0.92
N LEU A 76 -4.06 8.07 2.10
CA LEU A 76 -3.00 8.91 2.66
C LEU A 76 -1.74 8.09 2.96
N ALA A 77 -1.89 6.90 3.54
CA ALA A 77 -0.75 6.01 3.81
C ALA A 77 -0.03 5.61 2.51
N CYS A 78 -0.76 5.28 1.44
CA CYS A 78 -0.15 4.96 0.15
C CYS A 78 0.56 6.19 -0.46
N ALA A 79 -0.05 7.37 -0.41
CA ALA A 79 0.58 8.60 -0.88
C ALA A 79 1.87 8.92 -0.12
N VAL A 80 1.85 8.80 1.21
CA VAL A 80 3.02 8.99 2.07
C VAL A 80 4.11 7.95 1.75
N ALA A 81 3.75 6.68 1.50
CA ALA A 81 4.73 5.66 1.07
C ALA A 81 5.47 6.08 -0.19
N VAL A 82 4.69 6.45 -1.22
CA VAL A 82 5.23 6.77 -2.53
C VAL A 82 6.16 7.96 -2.42
N ILE A 83 5.73 9.02 -1.73
CA ILE A 83 6.51 10.23 -1.51
C ILE A 83 7.76 9.93 -0.68
N SER A 84 7.64 9.16 0.41
CA SER A 84 8.77 8.80 1.28
C SER A 84 9.87 8.10 0.50
N GLY A 85 9.51 7.16 -0.40
CA GLY A 85 10.48 6.43 -1.22
C GLY A 85 11.33 7.31 -2.17
N PHE A 86 10.86 8.53 -2.48
CA PHE A 86 11.67 9.52 -3.20
C PHE A 86 12.66 10.22 -2.26
N PHE A 87 12.24 10.54 -1.04
CA PHE A 87 13.05 11.28 -0.06
C PHE A 87 14.09 10.43 0.67
N ASP A 88 13.82 9.15 0.88
CA ASP A 88 14.76 8.19 1.49
C ASP A 88 15.79 7.62 0.49
N GLY A 89 15.75 8.12 -0.76
CA GLY A 89 16.61 7.69 -1.86
C GLY A 89 16.33 6.27 -2.36
N GLY A 90 15.25 5.62 -1.91
CA GLY A 90 14.92 4.24 -2.23
C GLY A 90 14.84 3.97 -3.73
N TYR A 91 14.25 4.88 -4.50
CA TYR A 91 14.12 4.75 -5.96
C TYR A 91 15.38 5.11 -6.75
N ALA A 92 16.37 5.72 -6.10
CA ALA A 92 17.61 6.16 -6.72
C ALA A 92 18.81 5.28 -6.32
N ASP A 93 18.58 4.16 -5.62
CA ASP A 93 19.67 3.28 -5.17
C ASP A 93 20.37 2.64 -6.39
N THR A 94 21.60 3.10 -6.65
CA THR A 94 22.40 2.67 -7.80
C THR A 94 22.89 1.23 -7.68
N ARG A 95 22.81 0.63 -6.49
CA ARG A 95 23.22 -0.75 -6.22
C ARG A 95 22.21 -1.78 -6.72
N LEU A 96 20.98 -1.35 -7.03
CA LEU A 96 19.95 -2.25 -7.55
C LEU A 96 20.21 -2.63 -9.01
N THR A 97 20.19 -3.94 -9.27
CA THR A 97 20.17 -4.54 -10.60
C THR A 97 18.92 -4.13 -11.39
N ALA A 98 18.92 -4.37 -12.70
CA ALA A 98 17.77 -4.06 -13.55
C ALA A 98 16.50 -4.80 -13.10
N PHE A 99 16.62 -6.08 -12.69
CA PHE A 99 15.50 -6.87 -12.21
C PHE A 99 14.90 -6.28 -10.92
N GLU A 100 15.76 -5.94 -9.94
CA GLU A 100 15.32 -5.36 -8.67
C GLU A 100 14.63 -4.01 -8.85
N ARG A 101 15.09 -3.21 -9.81
CA ARG A 101 14.40 -1.95 -10.17
C ARG A 101 13.02 -2.21 -10.76
N VAL A 102 12.87 -3.19 -11.64
CA VAL A 102 11.54 -3.58 -12.16
C VAL A 102 10.64 -4.07 -11.03
N TYR A 103 11.19 -4.84 -10.09
CA TYR A 103 10.47 -5.27 -8.90
C TYR A 103 10.02 -4.09 -8.05
N GLN A 104 10.91 -3.13 -7.82
CA GLN A 104 10.61 -1.91 -7.07
C GLN A 104 9.51 -1.09 -7.77
N PHE A 105 9.55 -0.91 -9.09
CA PHE A 105 8.46 -0.27 -9.83
C PHE A 105 7.13 -1.02 -9.70
N THR A 106 7.18 -2.36 -9.62
CA THR A 106 5.99 -3.19 -9.38
C THR A 106 5.41 -2.92 -7.99
N VAL A 107 6.26 -2.84 -6.96
CA VAL A 107 5.86 -2.46 -5.60
C VAL A 107 5.21 -1.08 -5.59
N ILE A 108 5.86 -0.07 -6.18
CA ILE A 108 5.34 1.30 -6.25
C ILE A 108 3.99 1.33 -6.98
N GLY A 109 3.89 0.65 -8.13
CA GLY A 109 2.66 0.55 -8.90
C GLY A 109 1.53 -0.08 -8.10
N GLY A 110 1.81 -1.12 -7.32
CA GLY A 110 0.86 -1.75 -6.42
C GLY A 110 0.37 -0.80 -5.30
N ILE A 111 1.28 -0.03 -4.69
CA ILE A 111 0.93 0.98 -3.69
C ILE A 111 0.04 2.07 -4.30
N VAL A 112 0.41 2.59 -5.47
CA VAL A 112 -0.37 3.60 -6.20
C VAL A 112 -1.76 3.07 -6.55
N ALA A 113 -1.85 1.83 -7.05
CA ALA A 113 -3.12 1.19 -7.37
C ALA A 113 -4.02 1.03 -6.14
N LEU A 114 -3.46 0.58 -5.01
CA LEU A 114 -4.20 0.45 -3.75
C LEU A 114 -4.69 1.81 -3.25
N GLY A 115 -3.84 2.84 -3.29
CA GLY A 115 -4.18 4.21 -2.93
C GLY A 115 -5.29 4.78 -3.81
N ALA A 116 -5.24 4.55 -5.12
CA ALA A 116 -6.26 4.97 -6.06
C ALA A 116 -7.61 4.28 -5.79
N LEU A 117 -7.62 2.97 -5.51
CA LEU A 117 -8.83 2.24 -5.13
C LEU A 117 -9.42 2.74 -3.81
N GLY A 118 -8.56 3.08 -2.84
CA GLY A 118 -8.95 3.76 -1.61
C GLY A 118 -9.67 5.08 -1.88
N LEU A 119 -9.07 5.94 -2.71
CA LEU A 119 -9.62 7.24 -3.07
C LEU A 119 -10.96 7.12 -3.82
N ILE A 120 -11.04 6.21 -4.79
CA ILE A 120 -12.28 5.92 -5.53
C ILE A 120 -13.37 5.49 -4.54
N THR A 121 -13.05 4.58 -3.62
CA THR A 121 -14.00 4.11 -2.60
C THR A 121 -14.48 5.25 -1.70
N PHE A 122 -13.56 6.12 -1.26
CA PHE A 122 -13.88 7.30 -0.46
C PHE A 122 -14.85 8.24 -1.18
N VAL A 123 -14.54 8.60 -2.44
CA VAL A 123 -15.37 9.53 -3.24
C VAL A 123 -16.76 8.95 -3.50
N HIS A 124 -16.86 7.66 -3.83
CA HIS A 124 -18.17 7.02 -4.03
C HIS A 124 -19.03 7.05 -2.75
N ARG A 125 -18.43 6.82 -1.58
CA ARG A 125 -19.16 6.83 -0.30
C ARG A 125 -19.55 8.23 0.17
N LEU A 126 -18.78 9.26 -0.19
CA LEU A 126 -19.16 10.66 0.04
C LEU A 126 -20.38 11.03 -0.79
N ARG A 127 -20.38 10.71 -2.10
CA ARG A 127 -21.49 11.00 -3.01
C ARG A 127 -22.78 10.30 -2.58
N ALA A 128 -22.72 8.99 -2.34
CA ALA A 128 -23.89 8.17 -2.02
C ALA A 128 -24.69 8.69 -0.81
N GLY A 129 -24.03 9.25 0.20
CA GLY A 129 -24.74 9.79 1.34
C GLY A 129 -24.85 11.31 1.38
N ARG A 130 -24.45 12.01 0.31
CA ARG A 130 -24.96 13.35 0.01
C ARG A 130 -26.34 13.23 -0.62
N ASP A 131 -26.49 12.27 -1.55
CA ASP A 131 -27.76 12.03 -2.24
C ASP A 131 -28.86 11.59 -1.26
N ALA A 132 -28.54 10.72 -0.29
CA ALA A 132 -29.47 10.32 0.76
C ALA A 132 -29.90 11.45 1.72
N ALA A 133 -29.12 12.54 1.81
CA ALA A 133 -29.46 13.69 2.65
C ALA A 133 -30.37 14.71 1.95
N LEU A 134 -30.47 14.65 0.61
CA LEU A 134 -31.33 15.53 -0.20
C LEU A 134 -32.73 14.93 -0.44
N THR A 135 -32.93 13.66 -0.09
CA THR A 135 -34.21 12.93 -0.24
C THR A 135 -35.05 12.91 1.04
N VAL A 136 -34.62 13.60 2.09
CA VAL A 136 -35.30 13.74 3.39
C VAL A 136 -35.77 15.18 3.54
#